data_AF-A0A7W1PFU6-F1
#
_entry.id   AF-A0A7W1PFU6-F1
#
_cell.length_a   1.000
_cell.length_b   1.000
_cell.length_c   1.000
_cell.angle_alpha   90.00
_cell.angle_beta   90.00
_cell.angle_gamma   90.00
#
_symmetry.space_group_name_H-M   'P 1'
#
loop_
_entity.id
_entity.type
_entity.pdbx_description
1 polymer ?
#
loop_
_entity_poly.entity_id
_entity_poly.type
_entity_poly.pdbx_seq_one_letter_code
_entity_poly.pdbx_strand_id
1 'polypeptide(L)'
;MLLAFGGSQGARALNDALAGWLSREDVPHNLHVIWATGKGGYDDYRQFEGERVRVRPYLSPMTDAYAAADIAIARAGAMGTAELCAWGIPAILIPLPTAAADHQSVNADALARAGAALHIPQRELTADRLDREIRRLLEEPAMRERLAAGARSRARPDAARVIARRLRALADDAATAVGTR
;
A
#
# COMPACT_ATOMS: atom_id res chain seq x y z
N MET A 1 5.05 12.13 7.10
CA MET A 1 5.62 11.46 5.93
C MET A 1 4.53 10.71 5.17
N LEU A 2 4.42 10.97 3.88
CA LEU A 2 3.58 10.23 2.94
C LEU A 2 4.45 9.26 2.14
N LEU A 3 4.10 7.97 2.13
CA LEU A 3 4.76 6.96 1.31
C LEU A 3 3.89 6.60 0.10
N ALA A 4 4.39 6.80 -1.12
CA ALA A 4 3.68 6.42 -2.34
C ALA A 4 4.43 5.31 -3.10
N PHE A 5 3.76 4.20 -3.41
CA PHE A 5 4.38 3.10 -4.17
C PHE A 5 3.39 2.25 -4.97
N GLY A 6 3.79 1.88 -6.19
CA GLY A 6 2.98 1.09 -7.11
C GLY A 6 3.29 -0.41 -7.16
N GLY A 7 4.28 -0.88 -6.39
CA GLY A 7 4.95 -2.17 -6.60
C GLY A 7 6.23 -2.01 -7.45
N SER A 8 6.98 -3.11 -7.65
CA SER A 8 8.32 -3.06 -8.27
C SER A 8 8.34 -2.52 -9.71
N GLN A 9 7.28 -2.80 -10.47
CA GLN A 9 7.11 -2.30 -11.84
C GLN A 9 6.50 -0.90 -11.90
N GLY A 10 6.06 -0.36 -10.77
CA GLY A 10 5.40 0.95 -10.71
C GLY A 10 3.93 0.89 -11.09
N ALA A 11 3.27 2.04 -10.97
CA ALA A 11 1.86 2.21 -11.25
C ALA A 11 1.63 3.56 -11.94
N ARG A 12 1.66 3.60 -13.28
CA ARG A 12 1.55 4.86 -14.03
C ARG A 12 0.36 5.72 -13.61
N ALA A 13 -0.86 5.16 -13.54
CA ALA A 13 -2.04 5.93 -13.11
C ALA A 13 -1.90 6.53 -11.69
N LEU A 14 -1.27 5.81 -10.75
CA LEU A 14 -0.98 6.32 -9.40
C LEU A 14 0.07 7.44 -9.47
N ASN A 15 1.14 7.20 -10.21
CA ASN A 15 2.23 8.14 -10.37
C ASN A 15 1.78 9.44 -11.05
N ASP A 16 0.95 9.37 -12.09
CA ASP A 16 0.41 10.54 -12.79
C ASP A 16 -0.51 11.36 -11.89
N ALA A 17 -1.35 10.70 -11.08
CA ALA A 17 -2.20 11.38 -10.11
C ALA A 17 -1.39 12.06 -8.99
N LEU A 18 -0.32 11.40 -8.52
CA LEU A 18 0.57 11.98 -7.52
C LEU A 18 1.39 13.14 -8.09
N ALA A 19 1.86 13.03 -9.33
CA ALA A 19 2.52 14.12 -10.06
C ALA A 19 1.59 15.33 -10.19
N GLY A 20 0.35 15.11 -10.63
CA GLY A 20 -0.66 16.16 -10.74
C GLY A 20 -0.99 16.82 -9.40
N TRP A 21 -1.01 16.04 -8.31
CA TRP A 21 -1.19 16.58 -6.96
C TRP A 21 0.03 17.38 -6.48
N LEU A 22 1.26 16.88 -6.69
CA LEU A 22 2.50 17.56 -6.32
C LEU A 22 2.74 18.87 -7.08
N SER A 23 2.19 19.01 -8.28
CA SER A 23 2.28 20.24 -9.09
C SER A 23 1.34 21.35 -8.62
N ARG A 24 0.48 21.10 -7.62
CA ARG A 24 -0.41 22.12 -7.08
C ARG A 24 0.36 23.11 -6.19
N GLU A 25 -0.09 24.36 -6.18
CA GLU A 25 0.51 25.41 -5.33
C GLU A 25 0.19 25.23 -3.84
N ASP A 26 -0.93 24.57 -3.53
CA ASP A 26 -1.51 24.46 -2.19
C ASP A 26 -1.15 23.15 -1.46
N VAL A 27 -0.15 22.40 -1.96
CA VAL A 27 0.33 21.17 -1.29
C VAL A 27 0.85 21.52 0.11
N PRO A 28 0.37 20.84 1.18
CA PRO A 28 0.77 21.13 2.55
C PRO A 28 2.30 21.23 2.73
N HIS A 29 2.77 22.39 3.20
CA HIS A 29 4.21 22.70 3.27
C HIS A 29 4.98 21.79 4.23
N ASN A 30 4.33 21.26 5.26
CA ASN A 30 4.90 20.36 6.26
C ASN A 30 4.87 18.87 5.86
N LEU A 31 4.43 18.55 4.64
CA LEU A 31 4.38 17.17 4.17
C LEU A 31 5.64 16.79 3.40
N HIS A 32 6.31 15.74 3.87
CA HIS A 32 7.38 15.06 3.16
C HIS A 32 6.84 13.81 2.45
N VAL A 33 7.35 13.53 1.25
CA VAL A 33 6.91 12.42 0.39
C VAL A 33 8.10 11.53 0.04
N ILE A 34 7.97 10.23 0.30
CA ILE A 34 8.83 9.18 -0.26
C ILE A 34 8.02 8.51 -1.37
N TRP A 35 8.54 8.54 -2.60
CA TRP A 35 7.83 8.07 -3.77
C TRP A 35 8.63 7.02 -4.53
N ALA A 36 8.19 5.76 -4.46
CA ALA A 36 8.69 4.67 -5.27
C ALA A 36 7.91 4.57 -6.59
N THR A 37 8.48 5.11 -7.67
CA THR A 37 7.82 5.21 -8.98
C THR A 37 7.71 3.86 -9.69
N GLY A 38 8.59 2.91 -9.34
CA GLY A 38 8.89 1.72 -10.14
C GLY A 38 9.96 2.00 -11.19
N LYS A 39 10.70 0.94 -11.56
CA LYS A 39 11.88 1.04 -12.43
C LYS A 39 11.56 1.62 -13.81
N GLY A 40 10.45 1.21 -14.41
CA GLY A 40 10.07 1.60 -15.77
C GLY A 40 9.52 3.02 -15.92
N GLY A 41 9.17 3.70 -14.82
CA GLY A 41 8.58 5.04 -14.85
C GLY A 41 9.42 6.12 -14.17
N TYR A 42 10.60 5.80 -13.65
CA TYR A 42 11.37 6.74 -12.83
C TYR A 42 11.73 8.05 -13.55
N ASP A 43 12.18 7.96 -14.80
CA ASP A 43 12.62 9.15 -15.55
C ASP A 43 11.48 10.13 -15.82
N ASP A 44 10.24 9.67 -15.92
CA ASP A 44 9.04 10.49 -16.10
C ASP A 44 8.76 11.39 -14.87
N TYR A 45 9.23 10.99 -13.67
CA TYR A 45 8.88 11.66 -12.42
C TYR A 45 10.09 12.18 -11.61
N ARG A 46 11.32 11.91 -12.03
CA ARG A 46 12.54 12.37 -11.32
C ARG A 46 12.62 13.90 -11.12
N GLN A 47 11.95 14.65 -11.99
CA GLN A 47 11.84 16.11 -11.92
C GLN A 47 11.15 16.62 -10.65
N PHE A 48 10.39 15.78 -9.96
CA PHE A 48 9.77 16.10 -8.67
C PHE A 48 10.71 15.91 -7.47
N GLU A 49 11.95 15.41 -7.66
CA GLU A 49 12.93 15.32 -6.57
C GLU A 49 13.23 16.72 -6.01
N GLY A 50 13.22 16.83 -4.67
CA GLY A 50 13.53 18.08 -4.00
C GLY A 50 13.72 17.87 -2.50
N GLU A 51 13.68 18.97 -1.75
CA GLU A 51 13.86 18.95 -0.30
C GLU A 51 12.79 18.09 0.41
N ARG A 52 11.54 18.22 -0.04
CA ARG A 52 10.37 17.56 0.57
C ARG A 52 9.94 16.27 -0.12
N VAL A 53 10.44 16.00 -1.34
CA VAL A 53 10.02 14.85 -2.15
C VAL A 53 11.24 14.05 -2.55
N ARG A 54 11.25 12.76 -2.17
CA ARG A 54 12.28 11.80 -2.55
C ARG A 54 11.70 10.79 -3.53
N VAL A 55 12.07 10.93 -4.80
CA VAL A 55 11.67 10.07 -5.90
C VAL A 55 12.70 8.96 -6.07
N ARG A 56 12.28 7.71 -6.03
CA ARG A 56 13.16 6.54 -6.17
C ARG A 56 12.56 5.55 -7.17
N PRO A 57 13.37 4.90 -8.02
CA PRO A 57 12.88 3.83 -8.89
C PRO A 57 12.42 2.60 -8.08
N TYR A 58 13.07 2.37 -6.95
CA TYR A 58 12.80 1.26 -6.03
C TYR A 58 13.31 1.61 -4.63
N LEU A 59 12.66 1.08 -3.59
CA LEU A 59 13.07 1.26 -2.20
C LEU A 59 13.64 -0.05 -1.66
N SER A 60 14.89 0.00 -1.22
CA SER A 60 15.58 -1.16 -0.65
C SER A 60 16.54 -0.68 0.45
N PRO A 61 16.30 -1.04 1.72
CA PRO A 61 15.16 -1.83 2.20
C PRO A 61 13.85 -1.02 2.21
N MET A 62 12.72 -1.70 2.01
CA MET A 62 11.39 -1.07 2.12
C MET A 62 11.01 -0.76 3.57
N THR A 63 11.64 -1.43 4.54
CA THR A 63 11.37 -1.29 5.98
C THR A 63 11.57 0.13 6.48
N ASP A 64 12.58 0.84 5.99
CA ASP A 64 12.89 2.20 6.43
C ASP A 64 11.80 3.17 5.99
N ALA A 65 11.25 2.96 4.79
CA ALA A 65 10.13 3.73 4.28
C ALA A 65 8.85 3.46 5.08
N TYR A 66 8.59 2.20 5.46
CA TYR A 66 7.46 1.87 6.32
C TYR A 66 7.60 2.45 7.73
N ALA A 67 8.79 2.36 8.33
CA ALA A 67 9.04 2.90 9.67
C ALA A 67 8.87 4.43 9.72
N ALA A 68 9.16 5.13 8.62
CA ALA A 68 8.99 6.58 8.52
C ALA A 68 7.58 7.02 8.14
N ALA A 69 6.73 6.14 7.59
CA ALA A 69 5.45 6.53 6.98
C ALA A 69 4.34 6.75 8.02
N ASP A 70 3.68 7.91 7.94
CA ASP A 70 2.45 8.17 8.70
C ASP A 70 1.20 7.72 7.94
N ILE A 71 1.26 7.83 6.61
CA ILE A 71 0.21 7.40 5.67
C ILE A 71 0.85 6.86 4.38
N ALA A 72 0.14 6.00 3.66
CA ALA A 72 0.58 5.47 2.38
C ALA A 72 -0.44 5.64 1.25
N ILE A 73 0.04 5.71 0.01
CA ILE A 73 -0.74 5.57 -1.22
C ILE A 73 -0.16 4.40 -1.99
N ALA A 74 -0.97 3.38 -2.27
CA ALA A 74 -0.45 2.17 -2.89
C ALA A 74 -1.44 1.46 -3.81
N ARG A 75 -0.90 0.58 -4.66
CA ARG A 75 -1.71 -0.48 -5.29
C ARG A 75 -2.18 -1.48 -4.24
N ALA A 76 -3.33 -2.11 -4.49
CA ALA A 76 -3.93 -3.09 -3.59
C ALA A 76 -3.41 -4.53 -3.81
N GLY A 77 -2.12 -4.68 -4.10
CA GLY A 77 -1.47 -5.99 -4.27
C GLY A 77 -1.31 -6.73 -2.94
N ALA A 78 -1.40 -8.07 -2.96
CA ALA A 78 -1.47 -8.89 -1.75
C ALA A 78 -0.30 -8.69 -0.75
N MET A 79 0.94 -8.61 -1.24
CA MET A 79 2.10 -8.41 -0.36
C MET A 79 2.11 -7.00 0.25
N GLY A 80 1.99 -5.97 -0.60
CA GLY A 80 2.04 -4.58 -0.14
C GLY A 80 0.93 -4.25 0.85
N THR A 81 -0.29 -4.77 0.66
CA THR A 81 -1.38 -4.58 1.61
C THR A 81 -1.15 -5.35 2.92
N ALA A 82 -0.59 -6.56 2.87
CA ALA A 82 -0.23 -7.30 4.07
C ALA A 82 0.88 -6.61 4.88
N GLU A 83 1.88 -6.02 4.21
CA GLU A 83 2.94 -5.23 4.83
C GLU A 83 2.38 -3.98 5.50
N LEU A 84 1.53 -3.21 4.80
CA LEU A 84 0.86 -2.04 5.37
C LEU A 84 0.02 -2.42 6.62
N CYS A 85 -0.68 -3.56 6.58
CA CYS A 85 -1.40 -4.08 7.74
C CYS A 85 -0.46 -4.41 8.90
N ALA A 86 0.67 -5.09 8.63
CA ALA A 86 1.64 -5.47 9.64
C ALA A 86 2.30 -4.25 10.33
N TRP A 87 2.59 -3.20 9.56
CA TRP A 87 3.09 -1.93 10.09
C TRP A 87 2.00 -1.04 10.68
N GLY A 88 0.72 -1.35 10.44
CA GLY A 88 -0.41 -0.55 10.91
C GLY A 88 -0.48 0.83 10.26
N ILE A 89 -0.05 0.95 9.00
CA ILE A 89 0.00 2.21 8.28
C ILE A 89 -1.36 2.48 7.60
N PRO A 90 -2.05 3.59 7.91
CA PRO A 90 -3.22 4.03 7.17
C PRO A 90 -2.91 4.22 5.69
N ALA A 91 -3.70 3.63 4.81
CA ALA A 91 -3.43 3.65 3.38
C ALA A 91 -4.62 4.13 2.54
N ILE A 92 -4.32 4.80 1.44
CA ILE A 92 -5.20 5.00 0.29
C ILE A 92 -4.82 3.94 -0.74
N LEU A 93 -5.75 3.02 -1.03
CA LEU A 93 -5.54 1.91 -1.94
C LEU A 93 -6.21 2.21 -3.30
N ILE A 94 -5.41 2.07 -4.36
CA ILE A 94 -5.85 2.21 -5.76
C ILE A 94 -5.66 0.87 -6.48
N PRO A 95 -6.68 0.01 -6.53
CA PRO A 95 -6.60 -1.26 -7.26
C PRO A 95 -6.21 -1.09 -8.73
N LEU A 96 -5.42 -2.04 -9.24
CA LEU A 96 -5.19 -2.18 -10.68
C LEU A 96 -6.40 -2.89 -11.32
N PRO A 97 -7.16 -2.25 -12.23
CA PRO A 97 -8.38 -2.84 -12.81
C PRO A 97 -8.12 -4.10 -13.65
N THR A 98 -6.92 -4.21 -14.22
CA THR A 98 -6.50 -5.34 -15.07
C THR A 98 -5.85 -6.47 -14.28
N ALA A 99 -5.89 -6.42 -12.94
CA ALA A 99 -5.44 -7.50 -12.10
C ALA A 99 -6.27 -8.78 -12.38
N ALA A 100 -5.61 -9.94 -12.51
CA ALA A 100 -6.29 -11.19 -12.83
C ALA A 100 -7.46 -11.48 -11.86
N ALA A 101 -8.66 -11.73 -12.38
CA ALA A 101 -9.86 -11.94 -11.57
C ALA A 101 -10.21 -10.78 -10.60
N ASP A 102 -9.76 -9.54 -10.91
CA ASP A 102 -10.05 -8.33 -10.12
C ASP A 102 -9.63 -8.41 -8.64
N HIS A 103 -8.60 -9.24 -8.35
CA HIS A 103 -8.20 -9.53 -6.97
C HIS A 103 -7.74 -8.29 -6.18
N GLN A 104 -7.24 -7.25 -6.86
CA GLN A 104 -6.84 -6.02 -6.18
C GLN A 104 -8.03 -5.22 -5.67
N SER A 105 -9.15 -5.19 -6.40
CA SER A 105 -10.36 -4.49 -5.95
C SER A 105 -10.96 -5.20 -4.73
N VAL A 106 -10.99 -6.54 -4.76
CA VAL A 106 -11.40 -7.37 -3.62
C VAL A 106 -10.54 -7.08 -2.38
N ASN A 107 -9.22 -6.96 -2.54
CA ASN A 107 -8.32 -6.63 -1.44
C ASN A 107 -8.61 -5.24 -0.86
N ALA A 108 -8.71 -4.21 -1.72
CA ALA A 108 -8.98 -2.85 -1.26
C ALA A 108 -10.34 -2.75 -0.56
N ASP A 109 -11.37 -3.37 -1.12
CA ASP A 109 -12.71 -3.40 -0.53
C ASP A 109 -12.74 -4.11 0.83
N ALA A 110 -12.04 -5.25 0.95
CA ALA A 110 -11.96 -5.98 2.21
C ALA A 110 -11.28 -5.15 3.31
N LEU A 111 -10.22 -4.42 2.96
CA LEU A 111 -9.52 -3.54 3.90
C LEU A 111 -10.34 -2.28 4.22
N ALA A 112 -11.01 -1.69 3.23
CA ALA A 112 -11.88 -0.55 3.45
C ALA A 112 -13.06 -0.88 4.39
N ARG A 113 -13.72 -2.03 4.17
CA ARG A 113 -14.80 -2.52 5.06
C ARG A 113 -14.32 -2.82 6.47
N ALA A 114 -13.07 -3.26 6.62
CA ALA A 114 -12.44 -3.48 7.93
C ALA A 114 -11.98 -2.18 8.60
N GLY A 115 -12.18 -1.02 7.95
CA GLY A 115 -11.67 0.26 8.44
C GLY A 115 -10.14 0.30 8.48
N ALA A 116 -9.45 -0.41 7.58
CA ALA A 116 -8.00 -0.49 7.51
C ALA A 116 -7.38 0.42 6.43
N ALA A 117 -8.18 0.83 5.45
CA ALA A 117 -7.73 1.67 4.35
C ALA A 117 -8.88 2.49 3.75
N LEU A 118 -8.54 3.52 2.99
CA LEU A 118 -9.43 4.13 2.01
C LEU A 118 -9.28 3.41 0.67
N HIS A 119 -10.38 3.31 -0.08
CA HIS A 119 -10.39 2.72 -1.41
C HIS A 119 -10.79 3.80 -2.43
N ILE A 120 -9.92 4.03 -3.42
CA ILE A 120 -10.22 4.84 -4.61
C ILE A 120 -10.12 3.94 -5.84
N PRO A 121 -11.25 3.63 -6.51
CA PRO A 121 -11.19 2.95 -7.80
C PRO A 121 -10.35 3.76 -8.79
N GLN A 122 -9.50 3.12 -9.60
CA GLN A 122 -8.61 3.85 -10.52
C GLN A 122 -9.36 4.80 -11.48
N ARG A 123 -10.59 4.43 -11.90
CA ARG A 123 -11.42 5.30 -12.75
C ARG A 123 -11.86 6.61 -12.09
N GLU A 124 -11.77 6.68 -10.76
CA GLU A 124 -12.07 7.86 -9.95
C GLU A 124 -10.80 8.57 -9.45
N LEU A 125 -9.62 8.04 -9.80
CA LEU A 125 -8.35 8.61 -9.37
C LEU A 125 -8.03 9.86 -10.19
N THR A 126 -8.16 11.01 -9.54
CA THR A 126 -7.72 12.31 -10.04
C THR A 126 -6.85 13.00 -8.99
N ALA A 127 -6.09 14.02 -9.39
CA ALA A 127 -5.31 14.83 -8.45
C ALA A 127 -6.21 15.47 -7.37
N ASP A 128 -7.39 15.97 -7.74
CA ASP A 128 -8.36 16.55 -6.78
C ASP A 128 -8.95 15.50 -5.84
N ARG A 129 -9.24 14.29 -6.35
CA ARG A 129 -9.71 13.21 -5.49
C ARG A 129 -8.64 12.84 -4.49
N LEU A 130 -7.39 12.72 -4.95
CA LEU A 130 -6.26 12.36 -4.12
C LEU A 130 -5.98 13.43 -3.06
N ASP A 131 -6.00 14.71 -3.44
CA ASP A 131 -5.83 15.84 -2.53
C ASP A 131 -6.84 15.80 -1.37
N ARG A 132 -8.13 15.63 -1.71
CA ARG A 132 -9.20 15.57 -0.71
C ARG A 132 -8.96 14.49 0.33
N GLU A 133 -8.61 13.28 -0.09
CA GLU A 133 -8.39 12.17 0.84
C GLU A 133 -7.09 12.36 1.65
N ILE A 134 -6.03 12.91 1.05
CA ILE A 134 -4.79 13.24 1.77
C ILE A 134 -5.06 14.29 2.84
N ARG A 135 -5.71 15.41 2.50
CA ARG A 135 -6.06 16.48 3.45
C ARG A 135 -6.88 15.94 4.61
N ARG A 136 -7.89 15.13 4.30
CA ARG A 136 -8.71 14.49 5.31
C ARG A 136 -7.88 13.65 6.28
N LEU A 137 -6.93 12.86 5.80
CA LEU A 137 -6.03 12.10 6.67
C LEU A 137 -5.10 13.01 7.48
N LEU A 138 -4.61 14.13 6.93
CA LEU A 138 -3.77 15.06 7.65
C LEU A 138 -4.53 15.79 8.78
N GLU A 139 -5.76 16.21 8.48
CA GLU A 139 -6.59 17.08 9.33
C GLU A 139 -7.41 16.29 10.36
N GLU A 140 -7.66 15.00 10.15
CA GLU A 140 -8.41 14.13 11.07
C GLU A 140 -7.52 13.05 11.72
N PRO A 141 -6.80 13.35 12.83
CA PRO A 141 -6.01 12.35 13.56
C PRO A 141 -6.81 11.10 13.96
N ALA A 142 -8.05 11.28 14.43
CA ALA A 142 -8.92 10.17 14.83
C ALA A 142 -9.22 9.20 13.67
N MET A 143 -9.29 9.72 12.44
CA MET A 143 -9.46 8.89 11.25
C MET A 143 -8.20 8.07 10.96
N ARG A 144 -7.02 8.66 11.06
CA ARG A 144 -5.74 7.94 10.93
C ARG A 144 -5.60 6.86 11.99
N GLU A 145 -5.91 7.16 13.24
CA GLU A 145 -5.84 6.19 14.34
C GLU A 145 -6.78 5.00 14.12
N ARG A 146 -8.03 5.27 13.69
CA ARG A 146 -8.99 4.23 13.33
C ARG A 146 -8.47 3.35 12.19
N LEU A 147 -7.93 3.96 11.12
CA LEU A 147 -7.37 3.24 9.98
C LEU A 147 -6.17 2.39 10.39
N ALA A 148 -5.27 2.93 11.20
CA ALA A 148 -4.11 2.22 11.73
C ALA A 148 -4.52 1.03 12.60
N ALA A 149 -5.54 1.19 13.45
CA ALA A 149 -6.09 0.11 14.27
C ALA A 149 -6.74 -0.98 13.40
N GLY A 150 -7.52 -0.58 12.38
CA GLY A 150 -8.09 -1.50 11.39
C GLY A 150 -7.01 -2.28 10.65
N ALA A 151 -5.95 -1.61 10.18
CA ALA A 151 -4.81 -2.23 9.52
C ALA A 151 -4.14 -3.29 10.41
N ARG A 152 -3.84 -2.96 11.68
CA ARG A 152 -3.28 -3.92 12.65
C ARG A 152 -4.19 -5.11 12.91
N SER A 153 -5.52 -4.91 12.95
CA SER A 153 -6.49 -6.01 13.15
C SER A 153 -6.49 -7.03 12.00
N ARG A 154 -6.09 -6.59 10.79
CA ARG A 154 -5.98 -7.41 9.59
C ARG A 154 -4.60 -8.02 9.40
N ALA A 155 -3.61 -7.61 10.19
CA ALA A 155 -2.27 -8.17 10.14
C ALA A 155 -2.27 -9.67 10.48
N ARG A 156 -1.36 -10.41 9.83
CA ARG A 156 -1.07 -11.83 10.10
C ARG A 156 0.44 -12.03 10.18
N PRO A 157 1.12 -11.48 11.21
CA PRO A 157 2.59 -11.51 11.31
C PRO A 157 3.15 -12.94 11.41
N ASP A 158 2.34 -13.91 11.82
CA ASP A 158 2.69 -15.32 11.93
C ASP A 158 2.23 -16.17 10.73
N ALA A 159 1.73 -15.56 9.64
CA ALA A 159 1.18 -16.27 8.49
C ALA A 159 2.12 -17.35 7.93
N ALA A 160 3.41 -17.01 7.73
CA ALA A 160 4.41 -17.96 7.25
C ALA A 160 4.55 -19.17 8.19
N ARG A 161 4.56 -18.93 9.50
CA ARG A 161 4.64 -19.98 10.52
C ARG A 161 3.38 -20.86 10.53
N VAL A 162 2.20 -20.25 10.41
CA VAL A 162 0.92 -20.97 10.33
C VAL A 162 0.88 -21.87 9.09
N ILE A 163 1.27 -21.34 7.92
CA ILE A 163 1.33 -22.11 6.67
C ILE A 163 2.30 -23.28 6.81
N ALA A 164 3.52 -23.05 7.31
CA ALA A 164 4.50 -24.11 7.51
C ALA A 164 4.00 -25.23 8.43
N ARG A 165 3.34 -24.89 9.54
CA ARG A 165 2.72 -25.89 10.44
C ARG A 165 1.63 -26.70 9.74
N ARG A 166 0.77 -26.05 8.95
CA ARG A 166 -0.32 -26.72 8.22
C ARG A 166 0.22 -27.68 7.16
N LEU A 167 1.24 -27.27 6.41
CA LEU A 167 1.92 -28.13 5.45
C LEU A 167 2.57 -29.34 6.14
N ARG A 168 3.19 -29.14 7.30
CA ARG A 168 3.79 -30.23 8.07
C ARG A 168 2.76 -31.25 8.54
N ALA A 169 1.63 -30.79 9.10
CA ALA A 169 0.55 -31.67 9.53
C ALA A 169 0.01 -32.54 8.38
N LEU A 170 -0.23 -31.94 7.21
CA LEU A 170 -0.70 -32.67 6.02
C LEU A 170 0.32 -33.73 5.55
N ALA A 171 1.62 -33.45 5.66
CA ALA A 171 2.66 -34.41 5.31
C ALA A 171 2.73 -35.58 6.31
N ASP A 172 2.58 -35.32 7.60
CA ASP A 172 2.59 -36.34 8.64
C ASP A 172 1.33 -37.25 8.54
N ASP A 173 0.16 -36.68 8.22
CA ASP A 173 -1.08 -37.43 7.96
C ASP A 173 -0.95 -38.36 6.74
N ALA A 174 -0.36 -37.85 5.65
CA ALA A 174 -0.11 -38.63 4.44
C ALA A 174 0.87 -39.79 4.70
N ALA A 175 1.94 -39.56 5.48
CA ALA A 175 2.89 -40.60 5.86
C ALA A 175 2.23 -41.70 6.70
N THR A 176 1.34 -41.33 7.61
CA THR A 176 0.59 -42.28 8.44
C THR A 176 -0.36 -43.14 7.61
N ALA A 177 -1.03 -42.56 6.61
CA ALA A 177 -1.94 -43.26 5.70
C ALA A 177 -1.24 -44.23 4.73
N VAL A 178 0.05 -44.00 4.44
CA VAL A 178 0.87 -44.89 3.59
C VAL A 178 1.48 -46.04 4.40
N GLY A 179 1.83 -45.82 5.67
CA GLY A 179 2.40 -46.84 6.56
C GLY A 179 1.41 -47.84 7.17
N THR A 180 0.10 -47.69 6.90
CA THR A 180 -0.96 -48.61 7.34
C THR A 180 -1.46 -49.55 6.22
N ARG A 181 -0.72 -49.68 5.10
CA ARG A 181 -0.98 -50.65 4.03
C ARG A 181 0.09 -51.74 3.97
#